data_AF-A0A0E3WWH0-F1
#
_entry.id   AF-A0A0E3WWH0-F1
#
_cell.length_a   1.000
_cell.length_b   1.000
_cell.length_c   1.000
_cell.angle_alpha   90.00
_cell.angle_beta   90.00
_cell.angle_gamma   90.00
#
_symmetry.space_group_name_H-M   'P 1'
#
loop_
_entity.id
_entity.type
_entity.pdbx_description
1 polymer ?
#
loop_
_entity_poly.entity_id
_entity_poly.type
_entity_poly.pdbx_seq_one_letter_code
_entity_poly.pdbx_strand_id
1 'polypeptide(L)'
;MRNILYFLIIFFTVLMASCAGAVTITVDDDIEGANYKSIQNAVDNATDGDIVLVYPGNYTENVYVNKELTITSLSEKSSRYYYLCC
;
A
#
# COMPACT_ATOMS: atom_id res chain seq x y z
N MET A 1 -18.29 33.57 26.05
CA MET A 1 -16.90 33.24 25.66
C MET A 1 -16.62 31.75 25.76
N ARG A 2 -17.02 31.06 26.84
CA ARG A 2 -16.85 29.60 27.02
C ARG A 2 -17.58 28.74 25.97
N ASN A 3 -18.72 29.24 25.49
CA ASN A 3 -19.55 28.67 24.42
C ASN A 3 -18.95 28.81 23.00
N ILE A 4 -18.29 29.94 22.70
CA ILE A 4 -17.51 30.09 21.45
C ILE A 4 -16.32 29.12 21.44
N LEU A 5 -15.70 28.90 22.61
CA LEU A 5 -14.55 28.01 22.76
C LEU A 5 -14.91 26.55 22.48
N TYR A 6 -16.07 26.07 22.96
CA TYR A 6 -16.54 24.71 22.64
C TYR A 6 -16.82 24.52 21.16
N PHE A 7 -17.39 25.52 20.48
CA PHE A 7 -17.66 25.46 19.06
C PHE A 7 -16.37 25.34 18.23
N LEU A 8 -15.32 26.08 18.61
CA LEU A 8 -14.00 25.98 17.97
C LEU A 8 -13.29 24.66 18.25
N ILE A 9 -13.42 24.11 19.45
CA ILE A 9 -12.85 22.80 19.81
C ILE A 9 -13.55 21.66 19.05
N ILE A 10 -14.89 21.70 18.93
CA ILE A 10 -15.66 20.70 18.19
C ILE A 10 -15.36 20.80 16.68
N PHE A 11 -15.25 22.02 16.15
CA PHE A 11 -14.87 22.22 14.74
C PHE A 11 -13.45 21.69 14.44
N PHE A 12 -12.49 21.96 15.33
CA PHE A 12 -11.10 21.51 15.17
C PHE A 12 -10.96 19.97 15.27
N THR A 13 -11.80 19.32 16.08
CA THR A 13 -11.78 17.85 16.24
C THR A 13 -12.45 17.09 15.10
N VAL A 14 -13.46 17.68 14.44
CA VAL A 14 -14.14 17.07 13.29
C VAL A 14 -13.27 17.09 12.02
N LEU A 15 -12.28 17.99 11.93
CA LEU A 15 -11.37 18.11 10.77
C LEU A 15 -10.40 16.93 10.60
N MET A 16 -10.22 16.08 11.61
CA MET A 16 -9.31 14.93 11.58
C MET A 16 -10.02 13.60 11.31
N ALA A 17 -11.32 13.61 11.01
CA ALA A 17 -12.06 12.41 10.65
C ALA A 17 -11.71 11.96 9.21
N SER A 18 -10.53 11.36 9.02
CA SER A 18 -10.19 10.66 7.79
C SER A 18 -10.80 9.25 7.79
N CYS A 19 -11.76 9.02 6.90
CA CYS A 19 -12.13 7.67 6.46
C CYS A 19 -11.04 7.19 5.50
N ALA A 20 -10.02 6.49 6.01
CA ALA A 20 -9.08 5.79 5.15
C ALA A 20 -9.67 4.41 4.86
N GLY A 21 -10.09 4.18 3.61
CA GLY A 21 -10.34 2.83 3.10
C GLY A 21 -9.03 2.22 2.63
N ALA A 22 -8.91 0.89 2.71
CA ALA A 22 -7.75 0.16 2.22
C ALA A 22 -7.41 0.57 0.78
N VAL A 23 -6.19 1.08 0.56
CA VAL A 23 -5.67 1.45 -0.75
C VAL A 23 -4.69 0.41 -1.25
N THR A 24 -4.59 0.25 -2.57
CA THR A 24 -3.56 -0.57 -3.19
C THR A 24 -2.38 0.31 -3.60
N ILE A 25 -1.20 -0.03 -3.08
CA ILE A 25 0.09 0.62 -3.34
C ILE A 25 0.89 -0.27 -4.27
N THR A 26 1.38 0.25 -5.39
CA THR A 26 2.17 -0.52 -6.36
C THR A 26 3.68 -0.35 -6.16
N VAL A 27 4.40 -1.46 -6.25
CA VAL A 27 5.87 -1.51 -6.24
C VAL A 27 6.36 -2.11 -7.56
N ASP A 28 7.14 -1.34 -8.32
CA ASP A 28 7.76 -1.77 -9.58
C ASP A 28 9.05 -0.96 -9.78
N ASP A 29 10.17 -1.63 -10.05
CA ASP A 29 11.48 -1.03 -10.32
C ASP A 29 11.70 -0.69 -11.81
N ASP A 30 10.92 -1.30 -12.70
CA ASP A 30 11.06 -1.20 -14.15
C ASP A 30 10.19 -0.10 -14.78
N ILE A 31 9.10 0.32 -14.11
CA ILE A 31 8.11 1.26 -14.66
C ILE A 31 8.00 2.54 -13.82
N GLU A 32 8.05 3.70 -14.49
CA GLU A 32 7.90 5.04 -13.86
C GLU A 32 6.48 5.34 -13.31
N GLY A 33 5.51 4.45 -13.54
CA GLY A 33 4.11 4.61 -13.12
C GLY A 33 3.76 3.96 -11.80
N ALA A 34 4.68 3.22 -11.18
CA ALA A 34 4.45 2.64 -9.86
C ALA A 34 4.56 3.70 -8.75
N ASN A 35 3.87 3.46 -7.63
CA ASN A 35 3.93 4.38 -6.50
C ASN A 35 5.34 4.41 -5.89
N TYR A 36 5.99 3.25 -5.83
CA TYR A 36 7.32 3.10 -5.25
C TYR A 36 8.18 2.12 -6.06
N LYS A 37 9.50 2.28 -5.98
CA LYS A 37 10.49 1.34 -6.57
C LYS A 37 11.07 0.35 -5.55
N SER A 38 10.79 0.56 -4.25
CA SER A 38 11.23 -0.32 -3.18
C SER A 38 10.07 -0.73 -2.30
N ILE A 39 10.15 -1.96 -1.77
CA ILE A 39 9.10 -2.54 -0.92
C ILE A 39 9.09 -1.81 0.43
N GLN A 40 10.26 -1.46 0.99
CA GLN A 40 10.28 -0.75 2.27
C GLN A 40 9.61 0.63 2.18
N ASN A 41 9.83 1.38 1.10
CA ASN A 41 9.19 2.69 0.95
C ASN A 41 7.66 2.56 0.86
N ALA A 42 7.16 1.53 0.18
CA ALA A 42 5.73 1.24 0.14
C ALA A 42 5.18 0.89 1.52
N VAL A 43 5.88 0.05 2.28
CA VAL A 43 5.48 -0.33 3.65
C VAL A 43 5.48 0.87 4.60
N ASP A 44 6.49 1.75 4.50
CA ASP A 44 6.60 2.94 5.35
C ASP A 44 5.44 3.90 5.13
N ASN A 45 5.01 4.07 3.88
CA ASN A 45 3.90 4.95 3.50
C ASN A 45 2.52 4.29 3.58
N ALA A 46 2.46 2.96 3.69
CA ALA A 46 1.20 2.25 3.86
C ALA A 46 0.55 2.55 5.21
N THR A 47 -0.76 2.57 5.20
CA THR A 47 -1.63 2.63 6.38
C THR A 47 -2.19 1.25 6.71
N ASP A 48 -2.66 1.08 7.94
CA ASP A 48 -3.19 -0.20 8.41
C ASP A 48 -4.38 -0.64 7.53
N GLY A 49 -4.32 -1.87 7.03
CA GLY A 49 -5.30 -2.44 6.12
C GLY A 49 -4.98 -2.28 4.63
N ASP A 50 -3.90 -1.58 4.26
CA ASP A 50 -3.50 -1.40 2.86
C ASP A 50 -2.96 -2.68 2.21
N ILE A 51 -2.99 -2.68 0.88
CA ILE A 51 -2.47 -3.74 0.03
C ILE A 51 -1.23 -3.22 -0.69
N VAL A 52 -0.08 -3.86 -0.47
CA VAL A 52 1.14 -3.64 -1.24
C VAL A 52 1.19 -4.67 -2.37
N LEU A 53 1.00 -4.22 -3.61
CA LEU A 53 1.07 -5.02 -4.83
C LEU A 53 2.47 -4.89 -5.45
N VAL A 54 3.25 -5.96 -5.38
CA VAL A 54 4.62 -6.03 -5.89
C VAL A 54 4.63 -6.66 -7.29
N TYR A 55 5.18 -5.94 -8.26
CA TYR A 55 5.36 -6.43 -9.61
C TYR A 55 6.57 -7.40 -9.67
N PRO A 56 6.66 -8.25 -10.71
CA PRO A 56 7.79 -9.16 -10.86
C PRO A 56 9.10 -8.38 -10.97
N GLY A 57 10.04 -8.64 -10.05
CA GLY A 57 11.32 -7.94 -9.98
C GLY A 57 12.22 -8.57 -8.92
N ASN A 58 13.49 -8.14 -8.85
CA ASN A 58 14.45 -8.62 -7.85
C ASN A 58 14.78 -7.53 -6.82
N TYR A 59 14.04 -7.55 -5.70
CA TYR A 59 14.20 -6.58 -4.61
C TYR A 59 15.17 -7.13 -3.55
N THR A 60 16.42 -6.67 -3.55
CA THR A 60 17.41 -7.04 -2.54
C THR A 60 17.44 -6.00 -1.41
N GLU A 61 16.57 -6.16 -0.42
CA GLU A 61 16.44 -5.25 0.72
C GLU A 61 15.97 -5.98 1.99
N ASN A 62 16.09 -5.34 3.15
CA ASN A 62 15.49 -5.82 4.40
C ASN A 62 14.17 -5.07 4.61
N VAL A 63 13.08 -5.82 4.74
CA VAL A 63 11.75 -5.23 4.95
C VAL A 63 11.32 -5.35 6.40
N TYR A 64 11.02 -4.23 7.05
CA TYR A 64 10.47 -4.14 8.40
C TYR A 64 8.98 -3.77 8.34
N VAL A 65 8.12 -4.69 8.76
CA VAL A 65 6.66 -4.52 8.78
C VAL A 65 6.18 -4.49 10.23
N ASN A 66 5.69 -3.34 10.68
CA ASN A 66 5.19 -3.11 12.04
C ASN A 66 3.70 -2.79 12.11
N LYS A 67 2.96 -3.05 11.02
CA LYS A 67 1.55 -2.70 10.87
C LYS A 67 0.81 -3.77 10.07
N GLU A 68 -0.53 -3.78 10.13
CA GLU A 68 -1.34 -4.77 9.44
C GLU A 68 -1.42 -4.44 7.95
N LEU A 69 -0.71 -5.20 7.11
CA LEU A 69 -0.67 -5.02 5.65
C LEU A 69 -0.90 -6.34 4.92
N THR A 70 -1.48 -6.26 3.73
CA THR A 70 -1.48 -7.37 2.77
C THR A 70 -0.40 -7.12 1.73
N ILE A 71 0.67 -7.91 1.75
CA ILE A 71 1.72 -7.85 0.72
C ILE A 71 1.50 -9.01 -0.26
N THR A 72 1.30 -8.70 -1.53
CA THR A 72 1.04 -9.69 -2.58
C THR A 72 1.84 -9.39 -3.83
N SER A 73 2.18 -10.43 -4.59
CA SER A 73 2.93 -10.32 -5.84
C SER A 73 2.09 -10.73 -7.03
N LEU A 74 2.27 -10.07 -8.19
CA LEU A 74 1.78 -10.61 -9.45
C LEU A 74 2.58 -11.87 -9.80
N SER A 75 1.95 -13.04 -9.68
CA SER A 75 2.55 -14.27 -10.15
C SER A 75 2.36 -14.34 -11.67
N GLU A 76 3.44 -14.20 -12.44
CA GLU A 76 3.46 -14.63 -13.84
C GLU A 76 3.39 -16.15 -13.88
N LYS A 77 2.22 -16.73 -13.61
CA LYS A 77 1.98 -18.12 -13.99
C LYS A 77 1.91 -18.17 -15.50
N SER A 78 3.05 -18.48 -16.11
CA SER A 78 3.17 -19.02 -17.45
C SER A 78 2.25 -20.24 -17.59
N SER A 79 1.01 -20.01 -18.02
CA SER A 79 0.08 -21.05 -18.51
C SER A 79 0.49 -21.52 -19.92
N ARG A 80 1.79 -21.68 -20.19
CA ARG A 80 2.29 -22.42 -21.36
C ARG A 80 2.86 -23.78 -20.96
N TYR A 81 2.07 -24.55 -20.21
CA TYR A 81 2.16 -26.01 -20.29
C TYR A 81 0.98 -26.52 -21.11
N TYR A 82 1.02 -26.27 -22.43
CA TYR A 82 0.26 -27.11 -23.35
C TYR A 82 1.09 -28.37 -23.57
N TYR A 83 0.65 -29.43 -22.90
CA TYR A 83 0.97 -30.80 -23.27
C TYR A 83 0.68 -31.00 -24.77
N LEU A 84 1.70 -30.92 -25.61
CA LEU A 84 1.73 -31.70 -26.85
C LEU A 84 2.86 -32.71 -26.69
N CYS A 85 2.54 -33.78 -25.96
CA CYS A 85 3.11 -35.07 -26.32
C CYS A 85 2.61 -35.38 -27.73
N CYS A 86 3.51 -35.43 -28.69
CA CYS A 86 3.36 -36.25 -29.88
C CYS A 86 4.53 -37.23 -29.85
#